data_AF-A0A0J9U391-F1
#
_entry.id   AF-A0A0J9U391-F1
#
_cell.length_a   1.000
_cell.length_b   1.000
_cell.length_c   1.000
_cell.angle_alpha   90.00
_cell.angle_beta   90.00
_cell.angle_gamma   90.00
#
_symmetry.space_group_name_H-M   'P 1'
#
loop_
_entity.id
_entity.type
_entity.pdbx_description
1 polymer ?
#
loop_
_entity_poly.entity_id
_entity_poly.type
_entity_poly.pdbx_seq_one_letter_code
_entity_poly.pdbx_strand_id
1 'polypeptide(L)'
;MNCTVLFFVVATIVTVLDRWEKIPKFYARKLAHMLCGLIILLFDISINGNRRAPHVNDGANTGKGTHCVLYIYLIAATSILRCFICPFRFGAYRDKGIIIYNIIVSLFFFLKLPLYVLTPIFFADPMAAIVGRQFPAYSIYKRKTLHGTLACFFVSLVSLYYVQNCLHALLLGVALSLLELFGGALDNLCMCFPIFLYMMFFNV
;
A
#
# COMPACT_ATOMS: atom_id res chain seq x y z
N MET A 1 6.12 -13.50 13.23
CA MET A 1 7.01 -12.40 13.65
C MET A 1 6.27 -11.58 14.69
N ASN A 2 6.91 -11.06 15.75
CA ASN A 2 6.18 -10.34 16.81
C ASN A 2 5.66 -8.98 16.29
N CYS A 3 4.38 -8.66 16.51
CA CYS A 3 3.77 -7.41 16.03
C CYS A 3 4.47 -6.15 16.56
N THR A 4 4.99 -6.21 17.79
CA THR A 4 5.82 -5.13 18.35
C THR A 4 7.11 -4.93 17.56
N VAL A 5 7.78 -6.00 17.16
CA VAL A 5 9.00 -5.91 16.34
C VAL A 5 8.67 -5.27 14.98
N LEU A 6 7.60 -5.71 14.32
CA LEU A 6 7.13 -5.11 13.07
C LEU A 6 6.83 -3.62 13.24
N PHE A 7 6.20 -3.21 14.34
CA PHE A 7 5.91 -1.81 14.64
C PHE A 7 7.21 -0.98 14.76
N PHE A 8 8.18 -1.47 15.53
CA PHE A 8 9.49 -0.81 15.66
C PHE A 8 10.22 -0.73 14.31
N VAL A 9 10.12 -1.77 13.48
CA VAL A 9 10.71 -1.77 12.14
C VAL A 9 10.07 -0.68 11.26
N VAL A 10 8.74 -0.53 11.24
CA VAL A 10 8.08 0.57 10.50
C VAL A 10 8.55 1.93 11.00
N ALA A 11 8.48 2.15 12.31
CA ALA A 11 8.88 3.42 12.92
C ALA A 11 10.35 3.76 12.59
N THR A 12 11.23 2.77 12.64
CA THR A 12 12.65 2.94 12.31
C THR A 12 12.86 3.25 10.83
N ILE A 13 12.22 2.52 9.92
CA ILE A 13 12.33 2.76 8.47
C ILE A 13 11.82 4.15 8.11
N VAL A 14 10.65 4.55 8.62
CA VAL A 14 10.06 5.86 8.32
C VAL A 14 10.93 6.98 8.87
N THR A 15 11.46 6.86 10.09
CA THR A 15 12.35 7.87 10.68
C THR A 15 13.69 7.96 9.95
N VAL A 16 14.28 6.83 9.56
CA VAL A 16 15.49 6.79 8.75
C VAL A 16 15.27 7.47 7.40
N LEU A 17 14.19 7.15 6.67
CA LEU A 17 13.88 7.79 5.39
C LEU A 17 13.58 9.29 5.52
N ASP A 18 13.00 9.71 6.65
CA ASP A 18 12.72 11.11 6.94
C ASP A 18 14.01 11.91 7.22
N ARG A 19 14.97 11.32 7.96
CA ARG A 19 16.21 11.98 8.39
C ARG A 19 17.37 11.85 7.42
N TRP A 20 17.40 10.82 6.58
CA TRP A 20 18.55 10.53 5.72
C TRP A 20 18.61 11.43 4.49
N GLU A 21 19.31 12.56 4.56
CA GLU A 21 19.28 13.60 3.51
C GLU A 21 19.88 13.17 2.17
N LYS A 22 20.81 12.21 2.16
CA LYS A 22 21.41 11.70 0.91
C LYS A 22 20.40 11.04 -0.04
N ILE A 23 19.23 10.58 0.46
CA ILE A 23 18.19 10.00 -0.39
C ILE A 23 17.29 11.13 -0.90
N PRO A 24 17.14 11.31 -2.23
CA PRO A 24 16.27 12.34 -2.77
C PRO A 24 14.84 12.16 -2.27
N LYS A 25 14.17 13.27 -1.93
CA LYS A 25 12.81 13.30 -1.35
C LYS A 25 11.82 12.41 -2.10
N PHE A 26 11.91 12.38 -3.44
CA PHE A 26 11.05 11.55 -4.28
C PHE A 26 11.21 10.05 -4.02
N TYR A 27 12.45 9.56 -3.99
CA TYR A 27 12.73 8.13 -3.76
C TYR A 27 12.42 7.76 -2.31
N ALA A 28 12.74 8.61 -1.35
CA ALA A 28 12.39 8.38 0.06
C ALA A 28 10.88 8.19 0.24
N ARG A 29 10.05 9.01 -0.43
CA ARG A 29 8.59 8.86 -0.42
C ARG A 29 8.12 7.51 -0.98
N LYS A 30 8.59 7.14 -2.18
CA LYS A 30 8.13 5.91 -2.85
C LYS A 30 8.66 4.65 -2.16
N LEU A 31 9.87 4.68 -1.60
CA LEU A 31 10.40 3.63 -0.73
C LEU A 31 9.60 3.50 0.57
N ALA A 32 9.26 4.62 1.22
CA ALA A 32 8.41 4.59 2.42
C ALA A 32 7.04 3.96 2.11
N HIS A 33 6.43 4.32 0.98
CA HIS A 33 5.18 3.72 0.52
C HIS A 33 5.31 2.19 0.39
N MET A 34 6.27 1.70 -0.40
CA MET A 34 6.47 0.26 -0.64
C MET A 34 6.81 -0.53 0.63
N LEU A 35 7.75 -0.03 1.44
CA LEU A 35 8.22 -0.72 2.64
C LEU A 35 7.11 -0.77 3.70
N CYS A 36 6.34 0.31 3.87
CA CYS A 36 5.17 0.28 4.75
C CYS A 36 4.13 -0.73 4.23
N GLY A 37 3.84 -0.75 2.92
CA GLY A 37 2.92 -1.72 2.31
C GLY A 37 3.36 -3.17 2.56
N LEU A 38 4.64 -3.47 2.33
CA LEU A 38 5.20 -4.79 2.61
C LEU A 38 5.04 -5.20 4.08
N ILE A 39 5.33 -4.29 5.01
CA ILE A 39 5.20 -4.56 6.44
C ILE A 39 3.74 -4.74 6.84
N ILE A 40 2.82 -3.97 6.27
CA ILE A 40 1.37 -4.14 6.48
C ILE A 40 0.93 -5.55 6.04
N LEU A 41 1.45 -6.07 4.92
CA LEU A 41 1.18 -7.44 4.49
C LEU A 41 1.76 -8.48 5.47
N LEU A 42 2.97 -8.26 5.99
CA LEU A 42 3.55 -9.13 7.03
C LEU A 42 2.74 -9.09 8.33
N PHE A 43 2.19 -7.92 8.70
CA PHE A 43 1.24 -7.79 9.80
C PHE A 43 -0.03 -8.59 9.54
N ASP A 44 -0.61 -8.49 8.34
CA ASP A 44 -1.81 -9.23 7.95
C ASP A 44 -1.59 -10.75 8.06
N ILE A 45 -0.48 -11.26 7.51
CA ILE A 45 -0.10 -12.68 7.65
C ILE A 45 0.07 -13.06 9.12
N SER A 46 0.69 -12.21 9.94
CA SER A 46 0.88 -12.51 11.36
C SER A 46 -0.44 -12.53 12.16
N ILE A 47 -1.42 -11.70 11.79
CA ILE A 47 -2.72 -11.61 12.49
C ILE A 47 -3.69 -12.69 11.97
N ASN A 48 -3.83 -12.80 10.66
CA ASN A 48 -4.79 -13.69 10.01
C ASN A 48 -4.25 -15.11 9.79
N GLY A 49 -2.94 -15.30 9.69
CA GLY A 49 -2.32 -16.64 9.70
C GLY A 49 -2.60 -17.40 10.99
N ASN A 50 -2.65 -16.69 12.14
CA ASN A 50 -3.06 -17.26 13.42
C ASN A 50 -4.56 -17.64 13.48
N ARG A 51 -5.42 -17.08 12.61
CA ARG A 51 -6.86 -17.40 12.56
C ARG A 51 -7.19 -18.60 11.65
N ARG A 52 -6.29 -18.98 10.73
CA ARG A 52 -6.49 -20.08 9.78
C ARG A 52 -6.00 -21.44 10.27
N ALA A 53 -5.40 -21.55 11.46
CA ALA A 53 -5.07 -22.84 12.07
C ALA A 53 -6.32 -23.43 12.74
N PRO A 54 -6.89 -24.55 12.24
CA PRO A 54 -7.91 -25.27 12.96
C PRO A 54 -7.22 -26.03 14.10
N HIS A 55 -7.78 -25.95 15.31
CA HIS A 55 -7.25 -26.49 16.58
C HIS A 55 -6.09 -25.71 17.20
N VAL A 56 -6.41 -24.80 18.13
CA VAL A 56 -6.02 -24.91 19.55
C VAL A 56 -6.99 -24.03 20.35
N ASN A 57 -7.65 -24.61 21.35
CA ASN A 57 -8.39 -23.88 22.38
C ASN A 57 -7.42 -22.97 23.12
N ASP A 58 -7.46 -21.66 22.89
CA ASP A 58 -6.65 -20.71 23.67
C ASP A 58 -7.46 -19.47 24.05
N GLY A 59 -8.12 -19.56 25.21
CA GLY A 59 -8.63 -18.40 25.97
C GLY A 59 -7.52 -17.42 26.40
N ALA A 60 -6.25 -17.69 26.06
CA ALA A 60 -5.09 -16.84 26.32
C ALA A 60 -4.64 -15.98 25.11
N ASN A 61 -5.15 -16.21 23.89
CA ASN A 61 -4.70 -15.49 22.68
C ASN A 61 -5.52 -14.23 22.34
N THR A 62 -6.59 -13.95 23.08
CA THR A 62 -7.49 -12.81 22.87
C THR A 62 -6.78 -11.45 23.06
N GLY A 63 -5.69 -11.41 23.84
CA GLY A 63 -4.91 -10.19 24.06
C GLY A 63 -3.96 -9.83 22.90
N LYS A 64 -3.29 -10.81 22.28
CA LYS A 64 -2.26 -10.57 21.26
C LYS A 64 -2.82 -9.97 19.97
N GLY A 65 -4.00 -10.41 19.52
CA GLY A 65 -4.65 -9.87 18.33
C GLY A 65 -5.02 -8.38 18.47
N THR A 66 -5.44 -7.96 19.66
CA THR A 66 -5.86 -6.60 19.96
C THR A 66 -4.71 -5.59 19.88
N HIS A 67 -3.51 -5.98 20.34
CA HIS A 67 -2.33 -5.10 20.29
C HIS A 67 -1.85 -4.85 18.85
N CYS A 68 -1.86 -5.88 17.99
CA CYS A 68 -1.46 -5.72 16.58
C CYS A 68 -2.40 -4.77 15.83
N VAL A 69 -3.71 -4.89 16.09
CA VAL A 69 -4.74 -3.98 15.55
C VAL A 69 -4.48 -2.53 15.97
N LEU A 70 -4.20 -2.30 17.25
CA LEU A 70 -3.89 -0.98 17.78
C LEU A 70 -2.65 -0.37 17.11
N TYR A 71 -1.62 -1.16 16.82
CA TYR A 71 -0.40 -0.66 16.16
C TYR A 71 -0.65 -0.16 14.74
N ILE A 72 -1.47 -0.85 13.94
CA ILE A 72 -1.80 -0.41 12.58
C ILE A 72 -2.52 0.94 12.62
N TYR A 73 -3.53 1.07 13.49
CA TYR A 73 -4.25 2.33 13.66
C TYR A 73 -3.35 3.44 14.22
N LEU A 74 -2.44 3.12 15.14
CA LEU A 74 -1.50 4.09 15.70
C LEU A 74 -0.52 4.59 14.61
N ILE A 75 0.03 3.71 13.78
CA ILE A 75 0.88 4.10 12.64
C ILE A 75 0.10 4.99 11.67
N ALA A 76 -1.12 4.62 11.32
CA ALA A 76 -1.96 5.38 10.40
C ALA A 76 -2.30 6.77 10.97
N ALA A 77 -2.76 6.84 12.22
CA ALA A 77 -3.13 8.08 12.89
C ALA A 77 -1.93 9.02 13.06
N THR A 78 -0.79 8.50 13.53
CA THR A 78 0.44 9.30 13.68
C THR A 78 0.96 9.81 12.34
N SER A 79 0.91 9.00 11.28
CA SER A 79 1.31 9.40 9.93
C SER A 79 0.40 10.50 9.36
N ILE A 80 -0.92 10.39 9.55
CA ILE A 80 -1.89 11.41 9.15
C ILE A 80 -1.67 12.69 9.94
N LEU A 81 -1.55 12.60 11.28
CA LEU A 81 -1.34 13.75 12.15
C LEU A 81 -0.06 14.51 11.79
N ARG A 82 1.02 13.77 11.47
CA ARG A 82 2.28 14.38 11.04
C ARG A 82 2.12 15.24 9.79
N CYS A 83 1.27 14.84 8.83
CA CYS A 83 1.00 15.65 7.63
C CYS A 83 0.37 17.03 7.92
N PHE A 84 -0.19 17.25 9.12
CA PHE A 84 -0.75 18.53 9.55
C PHE A 84 0.17 19.31 10.50
N ILE A 85 0.90 18.65 11.40
CA ILE A 85 1.72 19.36 12.41
C ILE A 85 3.15 19.58 11.91
N CYS A 86 3.81 18.50 11.47
CA CYS A 86 5.22 18.51 11.08
C CYS A 86 5.40 17.52 9.92
N PRO A 87 5.20 17.98 8.67
CA PRO A 87 5.19 17.09 7.53
C PRO A 87 6.54 16.39 7.38
N PHE A 88 6.49 15.13 6.93
CA PHE A 88 7.70 14.38 6.56
C PHE A 88 8.53 15.18 5.57
N ARG A 89 9.85 15.05 5.61
CA ARG A 89 10.78 15.68 4.66
C ARG A 89 10.42 15.38 3.21
N PHE A 90 9.89 14.18 2.97
CA PHE A 90 9.46 13.68 1.67
C PHE A 90 7.96 13.88 1.39
N GLY A 91 7.21 14.41 2.35
CA GLY A 91 5.80 14.78 2.22
C GLY A 91 5.60 16.29 2.09
N ALA A 92 4.35 16.70 1.95
CA ALA A 92 3.94 18.11 1.97
C ALA A 92 2.86 18.34 3.05
N TYR A 93 2.61 19.59 3.39
CA TYR A 93 1.45 19.93 4.24
C TYR A 93 0.15 19.46 3.57
N ARG A 94 -0.69 18.73 4.31
CA ARG A 94 -1.92 18.10 3.80
C ARG A 94 -1.68 17.19 2.59
N ASP A 95 -0.61 16.38 2.64
CA ASP A 95 -0.29 15.42 1.57
C ASP A 95 -1.43 14.40 1.36
N LYS A 96 -2.23 14.64 0.32
CA LYS A 96 -3.39 13.82 -0.03
C LYS A 96 -3.01 12.35 -0.22
N GLY A 97 -1.86 12.07 -0.83
CA GLY A 97 -1.42 10.70 -1.11
C GLY A 97 -1.16 9.90 0.17
N ILE A 98 -0.42 10.49 1.12
CA ILE A 98 -0.13 9.84 2.42
C ILE A 98 -1.42 9.67 3.24
N ILE A 99 -2.27 10.69 3.25
CA ILE A 99 -3.54 10.66 4.00
C ILE A 99 -4.46 9.57 3.44
N ILE A 100 -4.70 9.57 2.13
CA ILE A 100 -5.59 8.62 1.46
C ILE A 100 -5.08 7.19 1.60
N TYR A 101 -3.77 6.98 1.43
CA TYR A 101 -3.14 5.67 1.64
C TYR A 101 -3.46 5.10 3.02
N ASN A 102 -3.21 5.88 4.08
CA ASN A 102 -3.45 5.43 5.45
C ASN A 102 -4.94 5.23 5.76
N ILE A 103 -5.82 6.04 5.17
CA ILE A 103 -7.28 5.87 5.29
C ILE A 103 -7.73 4.56 4.63
N ILE A 104 -7.28 4.28 3.40
CA ILE A 104 -7.63 3.04 2.66
C ILE A 104 -7.19 1.81 3.45
N VAL A 105 -5.94 1.77 3.91
CA VAL A 105 -5.42 0.64 4.70
C VAL A 105 -6.23 0.47 5.98
N SER A 106 -6.52 1.55 6.69
CA SER A 106 -7.31 1.52 7.93
C SER A 106 -8.74 1.06 7.69
N LEU A 107 -9.35 1.45 6.56
CA LEU A 107 -10.71 1.06 6.18
C LEU A 107 -10.78 -0.42 5.82
N PHE A 108 -9.84 -0.93 5.00
CA PHE A 108 -9.78 -2.36 4.68
C PHE A 108 -9.62 -3.20 5.95
N PHE A 109 -8.75 -2.74 6.85
CA PHE A 109 -8.55 -3.42 8.13
C PHE A 109 -9.80 -3.35 9.02
N PHE A 110 -10.50 -2.21 9.08
CA PHE A 110 -11.74 -2.03 9.83
C PHE A 110 -12.86 -2.95 9.32
N LEU A 111 -13.01 -3.04 7.99
CA LEU A 111 -13.98 -3.91 7.33
C LEU A 111 -13.56 -5.39 7.34
N LYS A 112 -12.40 -5.72 7.94
CA LYS A 112 -11.81 -7.07 7.96
C LYS A 112 -11.62 -7.67 6.56
N LEU A 113 -11.36 -6.81 5.57
CA LEU A 113 -11.06 -7.23 4.21
C LEU A 113 -9.60 -7.71 4.11
N PRO A 114 -9.30 -8.70 3.25
CA PRO A 114 -7.94 -9.16 3.03
C PRO A 114 -7.04 -8.02 2.51
N LEU A 115 -5.97 -7.70 3.24
CA LEU A 115 -5.05 -6.61 2.88
C LEU A 115 -4.14 -6.97 1.69
N TYR A 116 -3.93 -8.27 1.42
CA TYR A 116 -3.17 -8.71 0.24
C TYR A 116 -3.78 -8.24 -1.09
N VAL A 117 -5.07 -7.92 -1.10
CA VAL A 117 -5.76 -7.40 -2.28
C VAL A 117 -5.32 -5.97 -2.62
N LEU A 118 -4.73 -5.23 -1.67
CA LEU A 118 -4.14 -3.90 -1.88
C LEU A 118 -2.70 -3.95 -2.42
N THR A 119 -2.12 -5.13 -2.64
CA THR A 119 -0.76 -5.28 -3.16
C THR A 119 -0.46 -4.45 -4.41
N PRO A 120 -1.36 -4.29 -5.40
CA PRO A 120 -1.06 -3.44 -6.56
C PRO A 120 -0.85 -1.98 -6.17
N ILE A 121 -1.55 -1.47 -5.15
CA ILE A 121 -1.38 -0.07 -4.69
C ILE A 121 -0.03 0.10 -4.00
N PHE A 122 0.39 -0.91 -3.23
CA PHE A 122 1.64 -0.86 -2.47
C PHE A 122 2.88 -0.89 -3.37
N PHE A 123 2.80 -1.55 -4.52
CA PHE A 123 3.95 -1.77 -5.39
C PHE A 123 3.84 -1.12 -6.78
N ALA A 124 2.68 -1.21 -7.44
CA ALA A 124 2.53 -0.73 -8.81
C ALA A 124 2.55 0.80 -8.91
N ASP A 125 1.87 1.55 -8.04
CA ASP A 125 1.98 3.02 -7.99
C ASP A 125 3.43 3.50 -7.82
N PRO A 126 4.16 3.09 -6.76
CA PRO A 126 5.53 3.56 -6.58
C PRO A 126 6.45 3.13 -7.72
N MET A 127 6.29 1.93 -8.27
CA MET A 127 7.06 1.49 -9.44
C MET A 127 6.76 2.31 -10.69
N ALA A 128 5.50 2.61 -10.97
CA ALA A 128 5.10 3.44 -12.10
C ALA A 128 5.77 4.82 -12.04
N ALA A 129 5.78 5.43 -10.86
CA ALA A 129 6.43 6.71 -10.63
C ALA A 129 7.97 6.64 -10.74
N ILE A 130 8.60 5.59 -10.20
CA ILE A 130 10.06 5.42 -10.25
C ILE A 130 10.52 5.21 -11.70
N VAL A 131 9.90 4.26 -12.42
CA VAL A 131 10.23 3.97 -13.82
C VAL A 131 9.91 5.16 -14.70
N GLY A 132 8.76 5.81 -14.50
CA GLY A 132 8.38 6.97 -15.29
C GLY A 132 9.30 8.17 -15.11
N ARG A 133 9.93 8.30 -13.93
CA ARG A 133 10.96 9.32 -13.68
C ARG A 133 12.31 8.97 -14.33
N GLN A 134 12.68 7.69 -14.34
CA GLN A 134 13.93 7.22 -14.95
C GLN A 134 13.88 7.26 -16.48
N PHE A 135 12.71 6.97 -17.06
CA PHE A 135 12.45 6.97 -18.49
C PHE A 135 11.41 8.04 -18.83
N PRO A 136 11.81 9.33 -18.89
CA PRO A 136 10.90 10.45 -19.16
C PRO A 136 10.39 10.50 -20.61
N ALA A 137 11.01 9.73 -21.51
CA ALA A 137 10.61 9.66 -22.91
C ALA A 137 9.17 9.12 -23.04
N TYR A 138 8.41 9.67 -23.98
CA TYR A 138 7.02 9.33 -24.28
C TYR A 138 6.05 9.61 -23.12
N SER A 139 5.89 10.88 -22.76
CA SER A 139 4.82 11.34 -21.87
C SER A 139 3.46 11.18 -22.55
N ILE A 140 2.53 10.49 -21.89
CA ILE A 140 1.17 10.28 -22.41
C ILE A 140 0.22 11.31 -21.81
N TYR A 141 0.21 11.44 -20.49
CA TYR A 141 -0.74 12.28 -19.77
C TYR A 141 -0.03 13.08 -18.67
N LYS A 142 -0.04 14.42 -18.79
CA LYS A 142 0.69 15.32 -17.90
C LYS A 142 2.17 14.93 -17.80
N ARG A 143 2.60 14.41 -16.64
CA ARG A 143 3.98 13.95 -16.37
C ARG A 143 4.08 12.41 -16.30
N LYS A 144 3.02 11.68 -16.60
CA LYS A 144 3.00 10.22 -16.63
C LYS A 144 3.51 9.74 -18.00
N THR A 145 4.39 8.75 -18.00
CA THR A 145 5.06 8.25 -19.20
C THR A 145 4.58 6.86 -19.57
N LEU A 146 4.72 6.49 -20.84
CA LEU A 146 4.41 5.15 -21.33
C LEU A 146 5.16 4.08 -20.53
N HIS A 147 6.44 4.30 -20.26
CA HIS A 147 7.27 3.39 -19.46
C HIS A 147 6.75 3.24 -18.02
N GLY A 148 6.31 4.34 -17.39
CA GLY A 148 5.68 4.30 -16.07
C GLY A 148 4.38 3.51 -16.06
N THR A 149 3.50 3.74 -17.06
CA THR A 149 2.23 3.01 -17.17
C THR A 149 2.44 1.52 -17.48
N LEU A 150 3.41 1.17 -18.32
CA LEU A 150 3.80 -0.23 -18.56
C LEU A 150 4.33 -0.89 -17.28
N ALA A 151 5.18 -0.20 -16.52
CA ALA A 151 5.63 -0.70 -15.23
C ALA A 151 4.46 -0.91 -14.25
N CYS A 152 3.52 0.02 -14.21
CA CYS A 152 2.29 -0.14 -13.43
C CYS A 152 1.53 -1.40 -13.83
N PHE A 153 1.35 -1.63 -15.13
CA PHE A 153 0.64 -2.79 -15.66
C PHE A 153 1.32 -4.11 -15.27
N PHE A 154 2.61 -4.28 -15.55
CA PHE A 154 3.33 -5.52 -15.24
C PHE A 154 3.43 -5.78 -13.73
N VAL A 155 3.72 -4.75 -12.92
CA VAL A 155 3.77 -4.90 -11.46
C VAL A 155 2.39 -5.18 -10.88
N SER A 156 1.33 -4.62 -11.46
CA SER A 156 -0.05 -4.96 -11.07
C SER A 156 -0.35 -6.42 -11.39
N LEU A 157 -0.01 -6.92 -12.59
CA LEU A 157 -0.21 -8.33 -12.94
C LEU A 157 0.48 -9.29 -11.97
N VAL A 158 1.72 -8.98 -11.56
CA VAL A 158 2.45 -9.78 -10.55
C VAL A 158 1.79 -9.66 -9.17
N SER A 159 1.34 -8.47 -8.80
CA SER A 159 0.64 -8.22 -7.53
C SER A 159 -0.73 -8.89 -7.46
N LEU A 160 -1.39 -9.12 -8.60
CA LEU A 160 -2.67 -9.82 -8.70
C LEU A 160 -2.55 -11.35 -8.62
N TYR A 161 -1.57 -11.87 -7.89
CA TYR A 161 -1.29 -13.31 -7.76
C TYR A 161 -2.47 -14.12 -7.20
N TYR A 162 -3.42 -13.48 -6.52
CA TYR A 162 -4.61 -14.10 -5.96
C TYR A 162 -5.75 -14.27 -6.99
N VAL A 163 -5.63 -13.65 -8.18
CA VAL A 163 -6.62 -13.77 -9.25
C VAL A 163 -6.29 -15.00 -10.10
N GLN A 164 -7.07 -16.07 -9.94
CA GLN A 164 -6.84 -17.34 -10.65
C GLN A 164 -7.09 -17.23 -12.17
N ASN A 165 -8.09 -16.44 -12.57
CA ASN A 165 -8.46 -16.27 -13.98
C ASN A 165 -7.52 -15.29 -14.67
N CYS A 166 -6.69 -15.79 -15.60
CA CYS A 166 -5.73 -14.98 -16.35
C CYS A 166 -6.37 -13.79 -17.08
N LEU A 167 -7.57 -13.99 -17.65
CA LEU A 167 -8.30 -12.93 -18.34
C LEU A 167 -8.73 -11.83 -17.35
N HIS A 168 -9.23 -12.20 -16.17
CA HIS A 168 -9.61 -11.24 -15.14
C HIS A 168 -8.38 -10.47 -14.63
N ALA A 169 -7.26 -11.16 -14.41
CA ALA A 169 -6.01 -10.53 -14.01
C ALA A 169 -5.54 -9.51 -15.07
N LEU A 170 -5.65 -9.86 -16.36
CA LEU A 170 -5.31 -8.96 -17.45
C LEU A 170 -6.22 -7.73 -17.50
N LEU A 171 -7.54 -7.92 -17.47
CA LEU A 171 -8.50 -6.81 -17.45
C LEU A 171 -8.32 -5.91 -16.23
N LEU A 172 -8.11 -6.50 -15.06
CA LEU A 172 -7.89 -5.77 -13.82
C LEU A 172 -6.56 -5.02 -13.83
N GLY A 173 -5.50 -5.63 -14.37
CA GLY A 173 -4.20 -4.97 -14.58
C GLY A 173 -4.30 -3.78 -15.53
N VAL A 174 -5.04 -3.90 -16.64
CA VAL A 174 -5.33 -2.78 -17.55
C VAL A 174 -6.10 -1.69 -16.81
N ALA A 175 -7.19 -2.03 -16.12
CA ALA A 175 -8.00 -1.08 -15.37
C ALA A 175 -7.18 -0.32 -14.32
N LEU A 176 -6.33 -1.03 -13.56
CA LEU A 176 -5.42 -0.44 -12.58
C LEU A 176 -4.45 0.55 -13.22
N SER A 177 -3.81 0.17 -14.33
CA SER A 177 -2.85 1.04 -15.02
C SER A 177 -3.51 2.29 -15.62
N LEU A 178 -4.74 2.19 -16.13
CA LEU A 178 -5.49 3.33 -16.65
C LEU A 178 -5.92 4.27 -15.51
N LEU A 179 -6.40 3.72 -14.40
CA LEU A 179 -6.81 4.52 -13.25
C LEU A 179 -5.62 5.15 -12.51
N GLU A 180 -4.44 4.54 -12.55
CA GLU A 180 -3.17 5.17 -12.14
C GLU A 180 -2.84 6.38 -13.01
N LEU A 181 -2.93 6.19 -14.34
CA LEU A 181 -2.58 7.20 -15.33
C LEU A 181 -3.44 8.46 -15.18
N PHE A 182 -4.75 8.27 -14.97
CA PHE A 182 -5.71 9.37 -14.86
C PHE A 182 -5.99 9.84 -13.42
N GLY A 183 -5.68 9.05 -12.39
CA GLY A 183 -6.04 9.31 -11.00
C GLY A 183 -5.34 10.51 -10.34
N GLY A 184 -4.25 10.99 -10.94
CA GLY A 184 -3.57 12.21 -10.49
C GLY A 184 -3.06 12.10 -9.05
N ALA A 185 -3.51 12.98 -8.16
CA ALA A 185 -3.13 12.97 -6.74
C ALA A 185 -3.98 12.01 -5.88
N LEU A 186 -5.02 11.40 -6.47
CA LEU A 186 -5.91 10.42 -5.86
C LEU A 186 -5.71 9.04 -6.49
N ASP A 187 -4.57 8.81 -7.15
CA ASP A 187 -4.20 7.56 -7.84
C ASP A 187 -4.41 6.32 -6.97
N ASN A 188 -3.95 6.36 -5.71
CA ASN A 188 -4.16 5.27 -4.74
C ASN A 188 -5.65 4.94 -4.53
N LEU A 189 -6.53 5.95 -4.50
CA LEU A 189 -7.97 5.77 -4.34
C LEU A 189 -8.60 5.24 -5.64
N CYS A 190 -8.19 5.79 -6.78
CA CYS A 190 -8.68 5.34 -8.09
C CYS A 190 -8.34 3.88 -8.34
N MET A 191 -7.12 3.43 -8.00
CA MET A 191 -6.73 2.02 -8.08
C MET A 191 -7.53 1.10 -7.17
N CYS A 192 -8.03 1.58 -6.02
CA CYS A 192 -8.86 0.76 -5.14
C CYS A 192 -10.20 0.39 -5.76
N PHE A 193 -10.77 1.27 -6.60
CA PHE A 193 -12.10 1.08 -7.16
C PHE A 193 -12.27 -0.24 -7.95
N PRO A 194 -11.42 -0.56 -8.95
CA PRO A 194 -11.57 -1.79 -9.71
C PRO A 194 -11.26 -3.02 -8.86
N ILE A 195 -10.38 -2.90 -7.86
CA ILE A 195 -10.08 -3.96 -6.90
C ILE A 195 -11.32 -4.26 -6.05
N PHE A 196 -11.95 -3.24 -5.50
CA PHE A 196 -13.15 -3.38 -4.67
C PHE A 196 -14.32 -3.96 -5.48
N LEU A 197 -14.51 -3.48 -6.70
CA LEU A 197 -15.50 -4.03 -7.62
C LEU A 197 -15.23 -5.51 -7.90
N TYR A 198 -13.98 -5.88 -8.17
CA TYR A 198 -13.61 -7.28 -8.36
C TYR A 198 -13.93 -8.12 -7.12
N MET A 199 -13.59 -7.67 -5.91
CA MET A 199 -13.90 -8.38 -4.67
C MET A 199 -15.41 -8.55 -4.41
N MET A 200 -16.23 -7.59 -4.85
CA MET A 200 -17.68 -7.65 -4.64
C MET A 200 -18.35 -8.71 -5.53
N PHE A 201 -17.87 -8.86 -6.77
CA PHE A 201 -18.44 -9.79 -7.75
C PHE A 201 -17.77 -11.16 -7.76
N PHE A 202 -16.49 -11.23 -7.39
CA PHE A 202 -15.69 -12.44 -7.37
C PHE A 202 -15.14 -12.61 -5.96
N ASN A 203 -15.45 -13.75 -5.33
CA ASN A 203 -14.87 -14.07 -4.03
C ASN A 203 -13.35 -14.18 -4.16
N VAL A 204 -12.62 -13.38 -3.39
CA VAL A 204 -11.16 -13.29 -3.32
C VAL A 204 -10.65 -13.74 -1.96
#